data_AF-A0A285J646-F1
#
_entry.id   AF-A0A285J646-F1
#
_cell.length_a   1.000
_cell.length_b   1.000
_cell.length_c   1.000
_cell.angle_alpha   90.00
_cell.angle_beta   90.00
_cell.angle_gamma   90.00
#
_symmetry.space_group_name_H-M   'P 1'
#
loop_
_entity.id
_entity.type
_entity.pdbx_description
1 polymer ?
#
loop_
_entity_poly.entity_id
_entity_poly.type
_entity_poly.pdbx_seq_one_letter_code
_entity_poly.pdbx_strand_id
1 'polypeptide(L)'
;MRGLSQIPGFRSLFGPAAPHPGATADEGLIGSVTGLPDGGRQIRIRSAAQARAELKRPDDGPTEQRRLLPIRHATREQGTFRAYFQKGRTLVRQDRWDLLARLIRETDRLRETSPAGVRMAEVLAAGARSDMVSSARKAIHCGAEPSGAWLTDLDAAAAEGGWPEAVTVARLHMDLAWLYHGDLPPVAQPRTPHPEFIRHFERAAQLLDGYSPIEEASPMLAEARIALLANDPAAPARMRDDFEDLIDLDPANPGPLRNFGLYMLPRWFGSDAEAIGDAAAQTADRLADIWGDGAYSWIWLDALSTEAETAAHCDAARFRRGLFDILERRPGQEVANLLAGFCALAMAPGRAPARLTPEARATRELLHAAAGPIIEHHMTEIRPEIWLRGARPALALPEEQVSPADLAADAAQIAAIVKARRSGALRH
;
A
#
# COMPACT_ATOMS: atom_id res chain seq x y z
N MET A 1 -16.25 33.79 -22.41
CA MET A 1 -15.84 34.30 -23.73
C MET A 1 -15.60 33.12 -24.67
N ARG A 2 -16.01 33.25 -25.94
CA ARG A 2 -15.98 32.25 -27.02
C ARG A 2 -14.58 31.67 -27.26
N GLY A 3 -14.50 30.38 -27.65
CA GLY A 3 -13.29 29.79 -28.23
C GLY A 3 -13.17 28.27 -28.16
N LEU A 4 -14.20 27.52 -28.59
CA LEU A 4 -14.06 26.09 -28.89
C LEU A 4 -13.53 25.92 -30.32
N SER A 5 -12.37 25.28 -30.48
CA SER A 5 -12.08 24.20 -31.44
C SER A 5 -10.58 24.09 -31.75
N GLN A 6 -10.13 22.85 -31.84
CA GLN A 6 -8.86 22.35 -32.42
C GLN A 6 -7.70 22.08 -31.47
N ILE A 7 -7.71 20.91 -30.82
CA ILE A 7 -6.53 20.03 -30.70
C ILE A 7 -7.00 18.56 -30.83
N PRO A 8 -6.48 17.78 -31.79
CA PRO A 8 -6.79 16.36 -31.99
C PRO A 8 -5.86 15.44 -31.18
N GLY A 9 -6.37 14.30 -30.68
CA GLY A 9 -5.51 13.21 -30.18
C GLY A 9 -6.05 12.38 -29.00
N PHE A 10 -7.30 11.95 -29.01
CA PHE A 10 -7.83 10.97 -28.05
C PHE A 10 -8.02 9.63 -28.78
N ARG A 11 -6.97 8.80 -28.82
CA ARG A 11 -7.01 7.34 -29.08
C ARG A 11 -5.58 6.80 -29.16
N SER A 12 -5.18 5.99 -28.17
CA SER A 12 -4.34 4.78 -28.31
C SER A 12 -3.61 4.43 -26.99
N LEU A 13 -4.33 3.80 -26.06
CA LEU A 13 -3.73 2.86 -25.08
C LEU A 13 -4.43 1.49 -25.06
N PHE A 14 -5.41 1.29 -25.96
CA PHE A 14 -6.07 0.00 -26.16
C PHE A 14 -6.12 -0.26 -27.68
N GLY A 15 -5.66 -1.45 -28.09
CA GLY A 15 -5.55 -1.86 -29.49
C GLY A 15 -6.91 -1.95 -30.22
N PRO A 16 -6.90 -2.16 -31.56
CA PRO A 16 -8.04 -1.87 -32.41
C PRO A 16 -9.17 -2.89 -32.24
N ALA A 17 -10.39 -2.37 -32.10
CA ALA A 17 -11.61 -3.13 -32.33
C ALA A 17 -11.78 -3.40 -33.84
N ALA A 18 -12.05 -4.66 -34.18
CA ALA A 18 -12.39 -5.06 -35.55
C ALA A 18 -13.75 -4.48 -36.00
N PRO A 19 -13.95 -4.22 -37.30
CA PRO A 19 -15.15 -3.59 -37.81
C PRO A 19 -16.33 -4.58 -37.92
N HIS A 20 -17.52 -4.12 -37.51
CA HIS A 20 -18.80 -4.70 -37.94
C HIS A 20 -19.18 -4.14 -39.31
N PRO A 21 -19.59 -4.97 -40.29
CA PRO A 21 -20.29 -4.49 -41.48
C PRO A 21 -21.80 -4.39 -41.23
N GLY A 22 -22.39 -3.33 -41.77
CA GLY A 22 -23.80 -3.00 -41.70
C GLY A 22 -24.70 -3.81 -42.63
N ALA A 23 -26.00 -3.69 -42.35
CA ALA A 23 -27.13 -4.40 -42.93
C ALA A 23 -27.40 -4.13 -44.41
N THR A 24 -27.94 -5.13 -45.11
CA THR A 24 -29.01 -4.97 -46.11
C THR A 24 -29.91 -6.21 -46.08
N ALA A 25 -31.21 -5.97 -46.26
CA ALA A 25 -32.29 -6.96 -46.24
C ALA A 25 -32.48 -7.57 -47.64
N ASP A 26 -32.83 -8.86 -47.72
CA ASP A 26 -33.86 -9.35 -48.64
C ASP A 26 -34.38 -10.74 -48.24
N GLU A 27 -35.59 -11.03 -48.68
CA GLU A 27 -36.56 -12.05 -48.27
C GLU A 27 -36.24 -13.52 -48.67
N GLY A 28 -36.81 -14.47 -47.93
CA GLY A 28 -37.36 -15.70 -48.52
C GLY A 28 -36.77 -17.06 -48.09
N LEU A 29 -37.68 -17.94 -47.63
CA LEU A 29 -37.66 -19.41 -47.65
C LEU A 29 -37.00 -20.22 -46.51
N ILE A 30 -37.89 -20.66 -45.59
CA ILE A 30 -38.16 -22.04 -45.17
C ILE A 30 -37.02 -23.07 -45.33
N GLY A 31 -36.53 -23.59 -44.20
CA GLY A 31 -35.74 -24.83 -44.16
C GLY A 31 -35.26 -25.17 -42.75
N SER A 32 -35.88 -26.18 -42.14
CA SER A 32 -35.53 -26.76 -40.84
C SER A 32 -34.07 -27.23 -40.76
N VAL A 33 -33.30 -26.79 -39.75
CA VAL A 33 -32.06 -27.48 -39.33
C VAL A 33 -31.89 -27.37 -37.82
N THR A 34 -31.86 -28.55 -37.20
CA THR A 34 -31.37 -28.85 -35.86
C THR A 34 -29.88 -28.52 -35.70
N GLY A 35 -29.50 -27.78 -34.66
CA GLY A 35 -28.10 -27.64 -34.25
C GLY A 35 -27.79 -26.29 -33.58
N LEU A 36 -27.84 -26.24 -32.25
CA LEU A 36 -27.28 -25.12 -31.47
C LEU A 36 -25.74 -25.21 -31.45
N PRO A 37 -24.99 -24.13 -31.72
CA PRO A 37 -23.61 -24.01 -31.28
C PRO A 37 -23.56 -23.37 -29.89
N ASP A 38 -23.06 -24.15 -28.95
CA ASP A 38 -22.69 -23.77 -27.59
C ASP A 38 -21.48 -22.83 -27.64
N GLY A 39 -21.64 -21.59 -27.17
CA GLY A 39 -20.70 -20.49 -27.40
C GLY A 39 -20.33 -19.71 -26.13
N GLY A 40 -20.31 -20.36 -24.97
CA GLY A 40 -19.76 -19.77 -23.75
C GLY A 40 -18.24 -19.71 -23.82
N ARG A 41 -17.66 -18.50 -23.88
CA ARG A 41 -16.23 -18.30 -23.62
C ARG A 41 -15.93 -18.62 -22.16
N GLN A 42 -15.63 -19.90 -21.87
CA GLN A 42 -15.03 -20.31 -20.61
C GLN A 42 -13.65 -19.66 -20.47
N ILE A 43 -13.50 -18.78 -19.49
CA ILE A 43 -12.20 -18.40 -18.97
C ILE A 43 -11.63 -19.65 -18.29
N ARG A 44 -10.76 -20.38 -18.98
CA ARG A 44 -10.04 -21.51 -18.38
C ARG A 44 -9.05 -20.94 -17.36
N ILE A 45 -9.42 -20.96 -16.09
CA ILE A 45 -8.47 -20.85 -14.98
C ILE A 45 -7.59 -22.10 -15.05
N ARG A 46 -6.32 -21.93 -15.43
CA ARG A 46 -5.35 -23.04 -15.45
C ARG A 46 -5.08 -23.44 -14.00
N SER A 47 -5.12 -24.74 -13.70
CA SER A 47 -4.71 -25.21 -12.38
C SER A 47 -3.19 -25.04 -12.22
N ALA A 48 -2.73 -24.75 -11.01
CA ALA A 48 -1.30 -24.64 -10.70
C ALA A 48 -0.51 -25.92 -11.07
N ALA A 49 -1.17 -27.07 -11.13
CA ALA A 49 -0.57 -28.32 -11.58
C ALA A 49 -0.21 -28.31 -13.08
N GLN A 50 -1.02 -27.66 -13.92
CA GLN A 50 -0.75 -27.55 -15.37
C GLN A 50 0.36 -26.54 -15.66
N ALA A 51 0.44 -25.45 -14.89
CA ALA A 51 1.57 -24.52 -14.96
C ALA A 51 2.89 -25.18 -14.51
N ARG A 52 2.85 -26.09 -13.52
CA ARG A 52 4.01 -26.88 -13.07
C ARG A 52 4.47 -27.92 -14.10
N ALA A 53 3.57 -28.45 -14.92
CA ALA A 53 3.90 -29.45 -15.93
C ALA A 53 4.67 -28.87 -17.13
N GLU A 54 4.41 -27.61 -17.51
CA GLU A 54 5.11 -26.93 -18.62
C GLU A 54 6.51 -26.43 -18.22
N LEU A 55 6.81 -26.28 -16.93
CA LEU A 55 8.14 -25.91 -16.42
C LEU A 55 9.18 -27.04 -16.45
N LYS A 56 8.81 -28.23 -16.94
CA LYS A 56 9.70 -29.40 -17.00
C LYS A 56 10.01 -29.78 -18.46
N ARG A 57 10.93 -29.03 -19.08
CA ARG A 57 11.80 -29.54 -20.15
C ARG A 57 13.27 -29.41 -19.70
N PRO A 58 14.10 -30.45 -19.87
CA PRO A 58 15.48 -30.40 -19.42
C PRO A 58 16.35 -29.73 -20.48
N ASP A 59 17.03 -28.67 -20.09
CA ASP A 59 18.29 -28.29 -20.72
C ASP A 59 19.24 -27.88 -19.58
N ASP A 60 20.33 -28.65 -19.43
CA ASP A 60 21.25 -28.61 -18.30
C ASP A 60 22.23 -27.44 -18.46
N GLY A 61 21.81 -26.25 -18.03
CA GLY A 61 22.70 -25.15 -17.68
C GLY A 61 23.23 -25.28 -16.24
N PRO A 62 24.44 -24.77 -15.93
CA PRO A 62 25.12 -25.06 -14.67
C PRO A 62 24.30 -24.58 -13.46
N THR A 63 24.10 -25.49 -12.50
CA THR A 63 23.33 -25.38 -11.24
C THR A 63 23.59 -24.10 -10.44
N GLU A 64 24.73 -23.43 -10.67
CA GLU A 64 25.12 -22.17 -10.04
C GLU A 64 24.26 -20.97 -10.50
N GLN A 65 23.84 -20.92 -11.77
CA GLN A 65 22.99 -19.85 -12.30
C GLN A 65 21.58 -19.89 -11.72
N ARG A 66 21.06 -21.07 -11.37
CA ARG A 66 19.77 -21.19 -10.66
C ARG A 66 19.82 -20.71 -9.21
N ARG A 67 21.00 -20.60 -8.59
CA ARG A 67 21.17 -20.13 -7.21
C ARG A 67 21.12 -18.60 -7.09
N LEU A 68 21.39 -17.88 -8.18
CA LEU A 68 21.39 -16.43 -8.23
C LEU A 68 20.06 -15.95 -8.82
N LEU A 69 19.23 -15.32 -7.98
CA LEU A 69 18.03 -14.65 -8.47
C LEU A 69 18.44 -13.32 -9.15
N PRO A 70 17.84 -12.96 -10.30
CA PRO A 70 18.11 -11.68 -10.93
C PRO A 70 17.67 -10.53 -10.02
N ILE A 71 18.47 -9.46 -9.98
CA ILE A 71 18.14 -8.25 -9.22
C ILE A 71 17.38 -7.28 -10.15
N ARG A 72 16.24 -6.77 -9.69
CA ARG A 72 15.41 -5.78 -10.37
C ARG A 72 15.35 -4.49 -9.54
N HIS A 73 16.01 -3.45 -10.03
CA HIS A 73 16.10 -2.14 -9.37
C HIS A 73 14.94 -1.19 -9.72
N ALA A 74 14.18 -1.46 -10.77
CA ALA A 74 12.98 -0.69 -11.14
C ALA A 74 11.77 -1.62 -11.16
N THR A 75 10.82 -1.39 -10.27
CA THR A 75 9.59 -2.19 -10.24
C THR A 75 8.53 -1.52 -11.11
N ARG A 76 7.73 -2.31 -11.81
CA ARG A 76 6.55 -1.83 -12.55
C ARG A 76 5.65 -0.96 -11.65
N GLU A 77 5.57 -1.31 -10.37
CA GLU A 77 4.86 -0.57 -9.31
C GLU A 77 5.38 0.86 -9.13
N GLN A 78 6.70 1.09 -9.06
CA GLN A 78 7.27 2.45 -8.99
C GLN A 78 6.91 3.27 -10.24
N GLY A 79 6.93 2.64 -11.42
CA GLY A 79 6.51 3.27 -12.66
C GLY A 79 5.05 3.75 -12.61
N THR A 80 4.15 2.87 -12.15
CA THR A 80 2.74 3.21 -11.93
C THR A 80 2.59 4.32 -10.89
N PHE A 81 3.22 4.21 -9.73
CA PHE A 81 3.16 5.22 -8.67
C PHE A 81 3.61 6.59 -9.19
N ARG A 82 4.77 6.65 -9.87
CA ARG A 82 5.29 7.89 -10.48
C ARG A 82 4.31 8.46 -11.50
N ALA A 83 3.64 7.63 -12.29
CA ALA A 83 2.66 8.07 -13.27
C ALA A 83 1.43 8.72 -12.61
N TYR A 84 0.85 8.09 -11.58
CA TYR A 84 -0.30 8.66 -10.84
C TYR A 84 0.10 9.95 -10.11
N PHE A 85 1.24 9.94 -9.42
CA PHE A 85 1.76 11.11 -8.73
C PHE A 85 1.99 12.29 -9.70
N GLN A 86 2.67 12.03 -10.83
CA GLN A 86 2.89 13.05 -11.85
C GLN A 86 1.58 13.54 -12.46
N LYS A 87 0.61 12.65 -12.65
CA LYS A 87 -0.71 13.01 -13.18
C LYS A 87 -1.43 13.98 -12.24
N GLY A 88 -1.47 13.68 -10.94
CA GLY A 88 -2.06 14.57 -9.94
C GLY A 88 -1.42 15.95 -9.95
N ARG A 89 -0.09 16.00 -9.94
CA ARG A 89 0.69 17.24 -10.00
C ARG A 89 0.43 18.06 -11.25
N THR A 90 0.42 17.42 -12.42
CA THR A 90 0.18 18.10 -13.70
C THR A 90 -1.23 18.69 -13.78
N LEU A 91 -2.24 18.02 -13.24
CA LEU A 91 -3.62 18.52 -13.27
C LEU A 91 -3.79 19.80 -12.44
N VAL A 92 -3.24 19.84 -11.22
CA VAL A 92 -3.29 21.04 -10.38
C VAL A 92 -2.53 22.21 -11.03
N ARG A 93 -1.36 21.97 -11.61
CA ARG A 93 -0.60 23.00 -12.35
C ARG A 93 -1.35 23.59 -13.55
N GLN A 94 -2.35 22.88 -14.06
CA GLN A 94 -3.21 23.31 -15.17
C GLN A 94 -4.58 23.79 -14.69
N ASP A 95 -4.77 23.94 -13.37
CA ASP A 95 -6.04 24.32 -12.75
C ASP A 95 -7.20 23.37 -13.12
N ARG A 96 -6.89 22.07 -13.28
CA ARG A 96 -7.84 21.01 -13.67
C ARG A 96 -8.34 20.20 -12.47
N TRP A 97 -8.83 20.90 -11.44
CA TRP A 97 -9.39 20.29 -10.23
C TRP A 97 -10.58 19.36 -10.54
N ASP A 98 -11.42 19.73 -11.50
CA ASP A 98 -12.56 18.95 -12.00
C ASP A 98 -12.16 17.55 -12.52
N LEU A 99 -11.00 17.45 -13.18
CA LEU A 99 -10.49 16.18 -13.68
C LEU A 99 -9.80 15.38 -12.59
N LEU A 100 -9.05 16.06 -11.71
CA LEU A 100 -8.39 15.42 -10.58
C LEU A 100 -9.43 14.73 -9.69
N ALA A 101 -10.51 15.43 -9.32
CA ALA A 101 -11.56 14.89 -8.47
C ALA A 101 -12.27 13.68 -9.08
N ARG A 102 -12.55 13.72 -10.39
CA ARG A 102 -13.11 12.57 -11.12
C ARG A 102 -12.17 11.37 -11.13
N LEU A 103 -10.87 11.60 -11.33
CA LEU A 103 -9.88 10.52 -11.31
C LEU A 103 -9.71 9.93 -9.91
N ILE A 104 -9.67 10.77 -8.87
CA ILE A 104 -9.62 10.30 -7.47
C ILE A 104 -10.84 9.43 -7.17
N ARG A 105 -12.04 9.91 -7.49
CA ARG A 105 -13.28 9.15 -7.26
C ARG A 105 -13.30 7.81 -7.97
N GLU A 106 -12.92 7.78 -9.26
CA GLU A 106 -12.92 6.54 -10.02
C GLU A 106 -11.86 5.56 -9.51
N THR A 107 -10.66 6.04 -9.22
CA THR A 107 -9.55 5.22 -8.71
C THR A 107 -9.88 4.62 -7.34
N ASP A 108 -10.50 5.42 -6.45
CA ASP A 108 -10.92 5.01 -5.13
C ASP A 108 -12.08 4.00 -5.21
N ARG A 109 -13.08 4.24 -6.07
CA ARG A 109 -14.20 3.31 -6.34
C ARG A 109 -13.73 1.97 -6.87
N LEU A 110 -12.73 1.95 -7.73
CA LEU A 110 -12.13 0.74 -8.29
C LEU A 110 -11.19 0.01 -7.32
N ARG A 111 -10.94 0.59 -6.13
CA ARG A 111 -10.02 0.04 -5.10
C ARG A 111 -8.62 -0.21 -5.68
N GLU A 112 -8.17 0.67 -6.57
CA GLU A 112 -6.87 0.52 -7.21
C GLU A 112 -5.74 0.73 -6.18
N THR A 113 -4.98 -0.32 -5.95
CA THR A 113 -3.95 -0.38 -4.91
C THR A 113 -2.65 -0.97 -5.44
N SER A 114 -1.55 -0.55 -4.84
CA SER A 114 -0.26 -1.20 -5.01
C SER A 114 -0.26 -2.54 -4.24
N PRO A 115 0.60 -3.51 -4.61
CA PRO A 115 0.73 -4.75 -3.85
C PRO A 115 1.10 -4.57 -2.36
N ALA A 116 1.70 -3.43 -1.99
CA ALA A 116 2.00 -3.08 -0.61
C ALA A 116 0.81 -2.44 0.15
N GLY A 117 -0.32 -2.22 -0.54
CA GLY A 117 -1.55 -1.66 0.02
C GLY A 117 -1.73 -0.14 -0.17
N VAL A 118 -0.86 0.50 -0.95
CA VAL A 118 -0.97 1.96 -1.18
C VAL A 118 -2.06 2.25 -2.20
N ARG A 119 -3.04 3.08 -1.85
CA ARG A 119 -4.15 3.47 -2.73
C ARG A 119 -3.72 4.45 -3.80
N MET A 120 -4.02 4.15 -5.05
CA MET A 120 -3.66 5.02 -6.18
C MET A 120 -4.39 6.37 -6.15
N ALA A 121 -5.57 6.44 -5.53
CA ALA A 121 -6.30 7.69 -5.28
C ALA A 121 -5.51 8.63 -4.35
N GLU A 122 -4.94 8.11 -3.26
CA GLU A 122 -4.05 8.88 -2.37
C GLU A 122 -2.77 9.29 -3.10
N VAL A 123 -2.23 8.48 -4.01
CA VAL A 123 -1.05 8.87 -4.82
C VAL A 123 -1.35 10.05 -5.75
N LEU A 124 -2.54 10.10 -6.35
CA LEU A 124 -3.01 11.25 -7.14
C LEU A 124 -3.10 12.51 -6.27
N ALA A 125 -3.73 12.40 -5.09
CA ALA A 125 -3.88 13.51 -4.16
C ALA A 125 -2.52 13.99 -3.62
N ALA A 126 -1.60 13.08 -3.28
CA ALA A 126 -0.24 13.43 -2.87
C ALA A 126 0.50 14.19 -3.98
N GLY A 127 0.38 13.75 -5.23
CA GLY A 127 0.93 14.46 -6.39
C GLY A 127 0.34 15.87 -6.56
N ALA A 128 -0.97 16.01 -6.38
CA ALA A 128 -1.67 17.29 -6.45
C ALA A 128 -1.16 18.32 -5.43
N ARG A 129 -0.73 17.86 -4.25
CA ARG A 129 -0.31 18.71 -3.13
C ARG A 129 1.21 18.95 -3.06
N SER A 130 1.99 18.18 -3.84
CA SER A 130 3.44 18.07 -3.63
C SER A 130 4.22 19.37 -3.76
N ASP A 131 3.82 20.24 -4.69
CA ASP A 131 4.52 21.50 -4.93
C ASP A 131 4.34 22.47 -3.76
N MET A 132 3.14 22.50 -3.16
CA MET A 132 2.84 23.34 -2.01
C MET A 132 3.55 22.85 -0.75
N VAL A 133 3.52 21.53 -0.51
CA VAL A 133 4.27 20.92 0.61
C VAL A 133 5.77 21.21 0.45
N SER A 134 6.32 21.06 -0.75
CA SER A 134 7.73 21.38 -1.04
C SER A 134 8.06 22.86 -0.81
N SER A 135 7.15 23.78 -1.20
CA SER A 135 7.33 25.21 -1.00
C SER A 135 7.24 25.58 0.49
N ALA A 136 6.27 25.05 1.22
CA ALA A 136 6.09 25.29 2.65
C ALA A 136 7.26 24.74 3.46
N ARG A 137 7.75 23.54 3.14
CA ARG A 137 8.93 22.95 3.78
C ARG A 137 10.16 23.86 3.65
N LYS A 138 10.40 24.44 2.47
CA LYS A 138 11.49 25.40 2.27
C LYS A 138 11.30 26.67 3.08
N ALA A 139 10.10 27.22 3.14
CA ALA A 139 9.80 28.41 3.93
C ALA A 139 10.08 28.16 5.42
N ILE A 140 9.50 27.10 5.99
CA ILE A 140 9.66 26.72 7.40
C ILE A 140 11.14 26.45 7.73
N HIS A 141 11.87 25.76 6.86
CA HIS A 141 13.31 25.50 7.05
C HIS A 141 14.14 26.79 7.09
N CYS A 142 13.74 27.81 6.32
CA CYS A 142 14.36 29.13 6.35
C CYS A 142 13.85 30.04 7.49
N GLY A 143 13.00 29.54 8.39
CA GLY A 143 12.41 30.33 9.48
C GLY A 143 11.35 31.33 9.00
N ALA A 144 10.79 31.13 7.80
CA ALA A 144 9.72 31.94 7.25
C ALA A 144 8.38 31.21 7.30
N GLU A 145 7.28 31.97 7.38
CA GLU A 145 5.94 31.41 7.27
C GLU A 145 5.60 31.07 5.81
N PRO A 146 4.98 29.90 5.54
CA PRO A 146 4.40 29.62 4.23
C PRO A 146 3.37 30.68 3.86
N SER A 147 3.31 31.07 2.58
CA SER A 147 2.29 32.02 2.11
C SER A 147 0.88 31.46 2.36
N GLY A 148 0.01 32.23 3.03
CA GLY A 148 -1.38 31.81 3.29
C GLY A 148 -2.35 32.00 2.13
N ALA A 149 -2.01 32.82 1.12
CA ALA A 149 -2.95 33.22 0.07
C ALA A 149 -3.46 32.02 -0.76
N TRP A 150 -2.56 31.16 -1.22
CA TRP A 150 -2.94 29.97 -1.98
C TRP A 150 -3.70 28.96 -1.12
N LEU A 151 -3.48 28.94 0.20
CA LEU A 151 -4.20 28.04 1.10
C LEU A 151 -5.65 28.48 1.27
N THR A 152 -5.89 29.78 1.42
CA THR A 152 -7.25 30.36 1.48
C THR A 152 -8.05 30.08 0.21
N ASP A 153 -7.43 30.23 -0.97
CA ASP A 153 -8.10 29.97 -2.25
C ASP A 153 -8.51 28.49 -2.38
N LEU A 154 -7.66 27.57 -1.90
CA LEU A 154 -7.96 26.14 -1.90
C LEU A 154 -9.01 25.76 -0.88
N ASP A 155 -8.99 26.41 0.28
CA ASP A 155 -9.99 26.24 1.32
C ASP A 155 -11.39 26.58 0.77
N ALA A 156 -11.50 27.68 0.02
CA ALA A 156 -12.73 28.06 -0.66
C ALA A 156 -13.11 27.04 -1.76
N ALA A 157 -12.15 26.65 -2.61
CA ALA A 157 -12.40 25.67 -3.68
C ALA A 157 -12.82 24.29 -3.13
N ALA A 158 -12.26 23.86 -2.00
CA ALA A 158 -12.62 22.61 -1.33
C ALA A 158 -14.03 22.68 -0.71
N ALA A 159 -14.42 23.83 -0.17
CA ALA A 159 -15.76 24.04 0.39
C ALA A 159 -16.86 24.06 -0.69
N GLU A 160 -16.54 24.54 -1.89
CA GLU A 160 -17.45 24.54 -3.05
C GLU A 160 -17.41 23.22 -3.85
N GLY A 161 -16.37 22.41 -3.64
CA GLY A 161 -16.12 21.15 -4.33
C GLY A 161 -16.87 19.95 -3.74
N GLY A 162 -16.42 18.74 -4.09
CA GLY A 162 -16.88 17.50 -3.47
C GLY A 162 -15.86 16.92 -2.51
N TRP A 163 -16.17 15.72 -1.99
CA TRP A 163 -15.26 15.00 -1.11
C TRP A 163 -13.84 14.79 -1.67
N PRO A 164 -13.59 14.59 -2.99
CA PRO A 164 -12.22 14.42 -3.50
C PRO A 164 -11.36 15.67 -3.35
N GLU A 165 -11.92 16.85 -3.60
CA GLU A 165 -11.27 18.13 -3.38
C GLU A 165 -11.06 18.37 -1.88
N ALA A 166 -12.12 18.18 -1.08
CA ALA A 166 -12.06 18.35 0.37
C ALA A 166 -10.99 17.46 1.02
N VAL A 167 -10.92 16.17 0.68
CA VAL A 167 -9.91 15.26 1.22
C VAL A 167 -8.51 15.60 0.75
N THR A 168 -8.35 16.06 -0.50
CA THR A 168 -7.05 16.52 -1.01
C THR A 168 -6.58 17.74 -0.23
N VAL A 169 -7.42 18.75 -0.01
CA VAL A 169 -7.03 19.94 0.75
C VAL A 169 -6.85 19.62 2.24
N ALA A 170 -7.70 18.77 2.83
CA ALA A 170 -7.52 18.31 4.21
C ALA A 170 -6.17 17.59 4.42
N ARG A 171 -5.77 16.71 3.49
CA ARG A 171 -4.44 16.08 3.49
C ARG A 171 -3.31 17.11 3.36
N LEU A 172 -3.51 18.19 2.61
CA LEU A 172 -2.53 19.28 2.53
C LEU A 172 -2.36 19.95 3.89
N HIS A 173 -3.45 20.24 4.59
CA HIS A 173 -3.35 20.75 5.96
C HIS A 173 -2.61 19.78 6.88
N MET A 174 -2.93 18.48 6.85
CA MET A 174 -2.21 17.48 7.66
C MET A 174 -0.72 17.44 7.34
N ASP A 175 -0.33 17.45 6.07
CA ASP A 175 1.09 17.50 5.68
C ASP A 175 1.79 18.75 6.21
N LEU A 176 1.16 19.92 6.07
CA LEU A 176 1.71 21.18 6.59
C LEU A 176 1.87 21.15 8.12
N ALA A 177 0.91 20.56 8.84
CA ALA A 177 0.99 20.35 10.28
C ALA A 177 2.25 19.57 10.66
N TRP A 178 2.51 18.46 9.97
CA TRP A 178 3.67 17.61 10.23
C TRP A 178 5.01 18.31 9.95
N LEU A 179 5.07 19.28 9.03
CA LEU A 179 6.30 20.05 8.76
C LEU A 179 6.80 20.82 9.99
N TYR A 180 5.92 21.26 10.89
CA TYR A 180 6.29 21.98 12.12
C TYR A 180 6.98 21.10 13.16
N HIS A 181 6.92 19.78 13.00
CA HIS A 181 7.59 18.83 13.89
C HIS A 181 8.93 18.33 13.35
N GLY A 182 9.32 18.73 12.14
CA GLY A 182 10.57 18.31 11.51
C GLY A 182 10.66 16.79 11.33
N ASP A 183 11.85 16.24 11.54
CA ASP A 183 12.13 14.82 11.32
C ASP A 183 11.75 13.97 12.53
N LEU A 184 10.47 13.98 12.91
CA LEU A 184 9.97 13.03 13.91
C LEU A 184 10.08 11.60 13.37
N PRO A 185 10.40 10.61 14.23
CA PRO A 185 10.30 9.21 13.85
C PRO A 185 8.89 8.87 13.33
N PRO A 186 8.73 8.10 12.24
CA PRO A 186 7.44 7.82 11.58
C PRO A 186 6.38 7.09 12.43
N VAL A 187 6.65 6.87 13.72
CA VAL A 187 5.90 5.98 14.61
C VAL A 187 5.56 6.62 15.95
N ALA A 188 5.77 7.92 16.14
CA ALA A 188 5.52 8.58 17.41
C ALA A 188 4.73 9.88 17.20
N GLN A 189 3.68 10.06 18.00
CA GLN A 189 3.00 11.35 18.05
C GLN A 189 3.86 12.41 18.75
N PRO A 190 3.73 13.69 18.35
CA PRO A 190 4.37 14.77 19.06
C PRO A 190 3.83 14.85 20.50
N ARG A 191 4.72 14.80 21.51
CA ARG A 191 4.33 14.96 22.92
C ARG A 191 3.77 16.34 23.25
N THR A 192 4.20 17.36 22.50
CA THR A 192 3.74 18.74 22.63
C THR A 192 3.54 19.28 21.22
N PRO A 193 2.30 19.24 20.69
CA PRO A 193 2.03 19.69 19.33
C PRO A 193 2.29 21.19 19.19
N HIS A 194 2.84 21.60 18.05
CA HIS A 194 3.01 23.02 17.71
C HIS A 194 1.63 23.67 17.51
N PRO A 195 1.39 24.96 17.84
CA PRO A 195 0.09 25.59 17.62
C PRO A 195 -0.41 25.49 16.16
N GLU A 196 0.50 25.63 15.19
CA GLU A 196 0.18 25.43 13.77
C GLU A 196 -0.21 23.99 13.43
N PHE A 197 0.35 22.99 14.13
CA PHE A 197 -0.08 21.60 13.97
C PHE A 197 -1.57 21.47 14.32
N ILE A 198 -1.97 21.99 15.48
CA ILE A 198 -3.36 21.98 15.94
C ILE A 198 -4.26 22.70 14.93
N ARG A 199 -3.90 23.94 14.55
CA ARG A 199 -4.68 24.76 13.61
C ARG A 199 -4.91 24.06 12.27
N HIS A 200 -3.87 23.43 11.71
CA HIS A 200 -4.00 22.71 10.45
C HIS A 200 -4.87 21.45 10.60
N PHE A 201 -4.72 20.67 11.67
CA PHE A 201 -5.57 19.50 11.90
C PHE A 201 -7.04 19.86 12.14
N GLU A 202 -7.33 20.92 12.91
CA GLU A 202 -8.70 21.43 13.10
C GLU A 202 -9.32 21.85 11.77
N ARG A 203 -8.55 22.54 10.92
CA ARG A 203 -9.04 22.91 9.60
C ARG A 203 -9.27 21.71 8.68
N ALA A 204 -8.38 20.72 8.73
CA ALA A 204 -8.55 19.46 8.00
C ALA A 204 -9.83 18.73 8.45
N ALA A 205 -10.13 18.71 9.75
CA ALA A 205 -11.36 18.13 10.28
C ALA A 205 -12.61 18.85 9.74
N GLN A 206 -12.64 20.19 9.81
CA GLN A 206 -13.75 21.00 9.30
C GLN A 206 -14.05 20.74 7.81
N LEU A 207 -13.02 20.53 6.98
CA LEU A 207 -13.20 20.20 5.56
C LEU A 207 -13.82 18.82 5.34
N LEU A 208 -13.61 17.88 6.27
CA LEU A 208 -14.09 16.49 6.19
C LEU A 208 -15.42 16.24 6.91
N ASP A 209 -15.88 17.16 7.76
CA ASP A 209 -17.09 17.00 8.58
C ASP A 209 -18.34 16.75 7.74
N GLY A 210 -18.43 17.35 6.54
CA GLY A 210 -19.58 17.21 5.64
C GLY A 210 -19.70 15.89 4.88
N TYR A 211 -18.73 14.98 5.00
CA TYR A 211 -18.64 13.79 4.15
C TYR A 211 -18.49 12.51 4.96
N SER A 212 -19.43 11.56 4.79
CA SER A 212 -19.35 10.23 5.40
C SER A 212 -18.58 9.25 4.50
N PRO A 213 -17.49 8.60 4.98
CA PRO A 213 -16.79 7.58 4.21
C PRO A 213 -17.67 6.41 3.78
N ILE A 214 -18.66 6.05 4.60
CA ILE A 214 -19.59 4.95 4.31
C ILE A 214 -20.57 5.33 3.22
N GLU A 215 -21.18 6.53 3.31
CA GLU A 215 -22.15 7.01 2.31
C GLU A 215 -21.49 7.25 0.96
N GLU A 216 -20.25 7.77 0.96
CA GLU A 216 -19.44 7.96 -0.24
C GLU A 216 -18.75 6.68 -0.73
N ALA A 217 -18.87 5.58 0.03
CA ALA A 217 -18.16 4.33 -0.18
C ALA A 217 -16.65 4.52 -0.47
N SER A 218 -16.00 5.41 0.30
CA SER A 218 -14.64 5.88 0.06
C SER A 218 -13.64 5.47 1.15
N PRO A 219 -12.79 4.47 0.89
CA PRO A 219 -11.65 4.12 1.74
C PRO A 219 -10.66 5.27 1.89
N MET A 220 -10.42 6.06 0.84
CA MET A 220 -9.53 7.23 0.94
C MET A 220 -10.04 8.24 1.97
N LEU A 221 -11.36 8.50 2.00
CA LEU A 221 -11.96 9.40 2.98
C LEU A 221 -11.89 8.82 4.40
N ALA A 222 -12.14 7.53 4.58
CA ALA A 222 -11.97 6.83 5.86
C ALA A 222 -10.50 6.90 6.35
N GLU A 223 -9.53 6.69 5.47
CA GLU A 223 -8.11 6.79 5.79
C GLU A 223 -7.69 8.22 6.16
N ALA A 224 -8.31 9.24 5.57
CA ALA A 224 -8.08 10.63 5.95
C ALA A 224 -8.66 10.94 7.33
N ARG A 225 -9.83 10.37 7.68
CA ARG A 225 -10.39 10.47 9.04
C ARG A 225 -9.54 9.76 10.09
N ILE A 226 -9.00 8.57 9.79
CA ILE A 226 -8.03 7.90 10.68
C ILE A 226 -6.78 8.76 10.87
N ALA A 227 -6.33 9.47 9.84
CA ALA A 227 -5.17 10.34 9.99
C ALA A 227 -5.44 11.54 10.93
N LEU A 228 -6.68 12.06 10.99
CA LEU A 228 -7.06 13.12 11.93
C LEU A 228 -6.91 12.72 13.41
N LEU A 229 -6.91 11.41 13.70
CA LEU A 229 -6.74 10.90 15.06
C LEU A 229 -5.45 11.39 15.71
N ALA A 230 -4.44 11.78 14.93
CA ALA A 230 -3.19 12.34 15.45
C ALA A 230 -3.38 13.65 16.26
N ASN A 231 -4.52 14.33 16.11
CA ASN A 231 -4.90 15.52 16.89
C ASN A 231 -6.27 15.35 17.56
N ASP A 232 -6.76 14.12 17.75
CA ASP A 232 -8.05 13.86 18.40
C ASP A 232 -7.82 13.29 19.83
N PRO A 233 -8.20 14.02 20.90
CA PRO A 233 -8.11 13.52 22.27
C PRO A 233 -8.91 12.24 22.53
N ALA A 234 -9.96 11.96 21.73
CA ALA A 234 -10.77 10.75 21.82
C ALA A 234 -10.22 9.59 20.97
N ALA A 235 -9.06 9.76 20.31
CA ALA A 235 -8.53 8.76 19.39
C ALA A 235 -8.35 7.34 19.96
N PRO A 236 -7.88 7.14 21.21
CA PRO A 236 -7.81 5.79 21.79
C PRO A 236 -9.14 5.05 21.83
N ALA A 237 -10.25 5.77 21.97
CA ALA A 237 -11.60 5.19 22.00
C ALA A 237 -12.19 4.95 20.60
N ARG A 238 -11.72 5.68 19.58
CA ARG A 238 -12.28 5.65 18.22
C ARG A 238 -11.48 4.83 17.21
N MET A 239 -10.16 4.75 17.41
CA MET A 239 -9.23 4.20 16.42
C MET A 239 -9.62 2.80 15.94
N ARG A 240 -10.07 1.92 16.84
CA ARG A 240 -10.49 0.56 16.49
C ARG A 240 -11.66 0.59 15.51
N ASP A 241 -12.76 1.25 15.88
CA ASP A 241 -13.96 1.32 15.05
C ASP A 241 -13.66 1.96 13.69
N ASP A 242 -12.90 3.06 13.67
CA ASP A 242 -12.51 3.74 12.42
C ASP A 242 -11.69 2.80 11.49
N PHE A 243 -10.80 1.96 12.03
CA PHE A 243 -10.06 0.97 11.25
C PHE A 243 -10.92 -0.21 10.80
N GLU A 244 -11.83 -0.70 11.64
CA GLU A 244 -12.76 -1.76 11.28
C GLU A 244 -13.64 -1.33 10.11
N ASP A 245 -14.17 -0.10 10.14
CA ASP A 245 -14.92 0.51 9.04
C ASP A 245 -14.08 0.62 7.76
N LEU A 246 -12.82 1.06 7.87
CA LEU A 246 -11.91 1.13 6.70
C LEU A 246 -11.60 -0.25 6.12
N ILE A 247 -11.41 -1.26 6.98
CA ILE A 247 -11.16 -2.64 6.56
C ILE A 247 -12.40 -3.20 5.87
N ASP A 248 -13.60 -2.92 6.37
CA ASP A 248 -14.85 -3.36 5.72
C ASP A 248 -15.10 -2.67 4.37
N LEU A 249 -14.68 -1.41 4.22
CA LEU A 249 -14.76 -0.68 2.94
C LEU A 249 -13.77 -1.20 1.87
N ASP A 250 -12.64 -1.78 2.29
CA ASP A 250 -11.54 -2.21 1.42
C ASP A 250 -10.84 -3.50 1.94
N PRO A 251 -11.57 -4.62 2.08
CA PRO A 251 -11.10 -5.80 2.83
C PRO A 251 -10.00 -6.58 2.11
N ALA A 252 -9.81 -6.32 0.81
CA ALA A 252 -8.78 -6.91 -0.03
C ALA A 252 -7.47 -6.14 -0.01
N ASN A 253 -7.39 -5.01 0.71
CA ASN A 253 -6.20 -4.18 0.79
C ASN A 253 -5.39 -4.51 2.07
N PRO A 254 -4.11 -4.89 1.96
CA PRO A 254 -3.28 -5.16 3.14
C PRO A 254 -2.88 -3.89 3.91
N GLY A 255 -2.95 -2.71 3.30
CA GLY A 255 -2.54 -1.43 3.90
C GLY A 255 -3.28 -1.11 5.21
N PRO A 256 -4.61 -1.07 5.24
CA PRO A 256 -5.39 -0.86 6.45
C PRO A 256 -5.09 -1.86 7.56
N LEU A 257 -4.97 -3.15 7.22
CA LEU A 257 -4.64 -4.20 8.19
C LEU A 257 -3.29 -3.92 8.85
N ARG A 258 -2.26 -3.61 8.07
CA ARG A 258 -0.92 -3.28 8.58
C ARG A 258 -0.92 -2.04 9.46
N ASN A 259 -1.58 -0.97 9.02
CA ASN A 259 -1.68 0.27 9.77
C ASN A 259 -2.46 0.08 11.08
N PHE A 260 -3.49 -0.77 11.08
CA PHE A 260 -4.30 -1.04 12.26
C PHE A 260 -3.45 -1.57 13.41
N GLY A 261 -2.67 -2.63 13.18
CA GLY A 261 -1.79 -3.17 14.23
C GLY A 261 -0.70 -2.20 14.69
N LEU A 262 -0.20 -1.35 13.79
CA LEU A 262 0.75 -0.29 14.16
C LEU A 262 0.11 0.78 15.06
N TYR A 263 -1.12 1.20 14.76
CA TYR A 263 -1.85 2.22 15.53
C TYR A 263 -2.32 1.68 16.90
N MET A 264 -2.46 0.36 17.03
CA MET A 264 -2.72 -0.32 18.29
C MET A 264 -1.50 -0.43 19.22
N LEU A 265 -0.31 0.03 18.80
CA LEU A 265 0.82 0.11 19.73
C LEU A 265 0.60 1.22 20.78
N PRO A 266 1.13 1.08 22.02
CA PRO A 266 1.00 2.09 23.07
C PRO A 266 1.60 3.45 22.73
N ARG A 267 2.59 3.49 21.82
CA ARG A 267 3.18 4.74 21.32
C ARG A 267 2.25 5.54 20.40
N TRP A 268 1.16 4.92 19.96
CA TRP A 268 0.09 5.51 19.16
C TRP A 268 -1.17 5.60 20.02
N PHE A 269 -2.17 4.75 19.78
CA PHE A 269 -3.49 4.86 20.40
C PHE A 269 -3.88 3.66 21.25
N GLY A 270 -3.11 2.58 21.23
CA GLY A 270 -3.44 1.36 21.96
C GLY A 270 -2.97 1.33 23.40
N SER A 271 -3.31 0.24 24.10
CA SER A 271 -2.96 0.00 25.51
C SER A 271 -1.80 -0.98 25.66
N ASP A 272 -1.88 -2.12 24.96
CA ASP A 272 -1.00 -3.28 25.14
C ASP A 272 -1.00 -4.16 23.88
N ALA A 273 -0.08 -5.14 23.86
CA ALA A 273 0.09 -6.06 22.74
C ALA A 273 -0.95 -7.19 22.70
N GLU A 274 -1.65 -7.49 23.81
CA GLU A 274 -2.69 -8.51 23.84
C GLU A 274 -3.90 -8.06 23.03
N ALA A 275 -4.27 -6.78 23.14
CA ALA A 275 -5.31 -6.17 22.33
C ALA A 275 -5.05 -6.32 20.81
N ILE A 276 -3.78 -6.26 20.37
CA ILE A 276 -3.39 -6.51 18.97
C ILE A 276 -3.69 -7.96 18.59
N GLY A 277 -3.38 -8.91 19.47
CA GLY A 277 -3.65 -10.34 19.27
C GLY A 277 -5.13 -10.63 19.07
N ASP A 278 -5.97 -10.06 19.92
CA ASP A 278 -7.44 -10.21 19.86
C ASP A 278 -8.02 -9.62 18.58
N ALA A 279 -7.64 -8.37 18.26
CA ALA A 279 -8.10 -7.71 17.04
C ALA A 279 -7.62 -8.44 15.77
N ALA A 280 -6.37 -8.92 15.76
CA ALA A 280 -5.84 -9.71 14.67
C ALA A 280 -6.58 -11.03 14.48
N ALA A 281 -6.89 -11.73 15.57
CA ALA A 281 -7.63 -12.99 15.52
C ALA A 281 -9.07 -12.78 15.01
N GLN A 282 -9.80 -11.81 15.57
CA GLN A 282 -11.16 -11.49 15.16
C GLN A 282 -11.24 -11.04 13.69
N THR A 283 -10.31 -10.19 13.26
CA THR A 283 -10.25 -9.71 11.87
C THR A 283 -9.90 -10.84 10.90
N ALA A 284 -8.97 -11.73 11.28
CA ALA A 284 -8.62 -12.88 10.46
C ALA A 284 -9.80 -13.85 10.28
N ASP A 285 -10.58 -14.08 11.34
CA ASP A 285 -11.77 -14.93 11.27
C ASP A 285 -12.85 -14.30 10.35
N ARG A 286 -13.07 -12.97 10.44
CA ARG A 286 -13.97 -12.23 9.55
C ARG A 286 -13.52 -12.26 8.08
N LEU A 287 -12.21 -12.19 7.83
CA LEU A 287 -11.63 -12.12 6.49
C LEU A 287 -11.04 -13.44 5.99
N ALA A 288 -11.40 -14.57 6.61
CA ALA A 288 -10.85 -15.90 6.30
C ALA A 288 -11.04 -16.28 4.82
N ASP A 289 -12.16 -15.85 4.23
CA ASP A 289 -12.49 -16.07 2.82
C ASP A 289 -11.50 -15.39 1.87
N ILE A 290 -11.02 -14.20 2.27
CA ILE A 290 -10.11 -13.36 1.47
C ILE A 290 -8.66 -13.74 1.75
N TRP A 291 -8.29 -13.87 3.03
CA TRP A 291 -6.90 -13.95 3.46
C TRP A 291 -6.52 -15.25 4.18
N GLY A 292 -7.46 -16.09 4.59
CA GLY A 292 -7.16 -17.16 5.57
C GLY A 292 -6.61 -16.55 6.86
N ASP A 293 -5.52 -17.13 7.39
CA ASP A 293 -4.77 -16.54 8.51
C ASP A 293 -3.96 -15.29 8.07
N GLY A 294 -3.96 -14.92 6.79
CA GLY A 294 -3.18 -13.79 6.27
C GLY A 294 -3.52 -12.43 6.87
N ALA A 295 -4.78 -12.18 7.26
CA ALA A 295 -5.16 -10.92 7.91
C ALA A 295 -4.50 -10.80 9.29
N TYR A 296 -4.36 -11.91 10.02
CA TYR A 296 -3.63 -11.99 11.29
C TYR A 296 -2.18 -11.54 11.07
N SER A 297 -1.52 -12.08 10.05
CA SER A 297 -0.14 -11.73 9.72
C SER A 297 0.01 -10.26 9.30
N TRP A 298 -0.90 -9.72 8.50
CA TRP A 298 -0.82 -8.31 8.08
C TRP A 298 -0.91 -7.35 9.25
N ILE A 299 -1.84 -7.58 10.18
CA ILE A 299 -2.01 -6.73 11.37
C ILE A 299 -0.74 -6.74 12.23
N TRP A 300 -0.17 -7.91 12.47
CA TRP A 300 1.05 -8.03 13.28
C TRP A 300 2.32 -7.52 12.58
N LEU A 301 2.37 -7.47 11.25
CA LEU A 301 3.62 -7.26 10.49
C LEU A 301 4.34 -5.97 10.90
N ASP A 302 3.62 -4.85 10.88
CA ASP A 302 4.23 -3.55 11.16
C ASP A 302 4.46 -3.36 12.68
N ALA A 303 3.58 -3.90 13.52
CA ALA A 303 3.76 -3.91 14.98
C ALA A 303 5.06 -4.61 15.40
N LEU A 304 5.30 -5.82 14.88
CA LEU A 304 6.51 -6.61 15.16
C LEU A 304 7.79 -5.96 14.63
N SER A 305 7.71 -5.25 13.51
CA SER A 305 8.85 -4.51 12.95
C SER A 305 9.19 -3.25 13.75
N THR A 306 8.20 -2.69 14.46
CA THR A 306 8.33 -1.44 15.23
C THR A 306 8.74 -1.68 16.68
N GLU A 307 8.08 -2.62 17.36
CA GLU A 307 8.30 -2.94 18.78
C GLU A 307 8.61 -4.42 18.95
N ALA A 308 9.89 -4.76 18.99
CA ALA A 308 10.35 -6.14 19.00
C ALA A 308 9.81 -6.99 20.18
N GLU A 309 9.52 -6.37 21.32
CA GLU A 309 9.00 -7.06 22.52
C GLU A 309 7.55 -7.54 22.34
N THR A 310 6.75 -6.89 21.49
CA THR A 310 5.37 -7.30 21.21
C THR A 310 5.27 -8.71 20.64
N ALA A 311 6.38 -9.25 20.10
CA ALA A 311 6.49 -10.62 19.64
C ALA A 311 6.20 -11.67 20.73
N ALA A 312 6.28 -11.33 22.02
CA ALA A 312 5.90 -12.22 23.11
C ALA A 312 4.40 -12.56 23.11
N HIS A 313 3.56 -11.70 22.52
CA HIS A 313 2.10 -11.85 22.48
C HIS A 313 1.57 -12.35 21.12
N CYS A 314 2.44 -12.48 20.12
CA CYS A 314 2.05 -12.95 18.80
C CYS A 314 2.06 -14.49 18.74
N ASP A 315 0.98 -15.10 18.25
CA ASP A 315 0.98 -16.51 17.89
C ASP A 315 1.84 -16.71 16.64
N ALA A 316 3.11 -17.04 16.87
CA ALA A 316 4.11 -17.23 15.82
C ALA A 316 3.72 -18.31 14.81
N ALA A 317 3.00 -19.36 15.25
CA ALA A 317 2.58 -20.45 14.37
C ALA A 317 1.45 -19.99 13.45
N ARG A 318 0.45 -19.28 13.99
CA ARG A 318 -0.65 -18.67 13.21
C ARG A 318 -0.13 -17.61 12.26
N PHE A 319 0.73 -16.71 12.72
CA PHE A 319 1.39 -15.73 11.88
C PHE A 319 2.14 -16.40 10.72
N ARG A 320 2.91 -17.46 11.00
CA ARG A 320 3.65 -18.16 9.94
C ARG A 320 2.70 -18.81 8.93
N ARG A 321 1.59 -19.42 9.35
CA ARG A 321 0.57 -19.94 8.41
C ARG A 321 0.02 -18.81 7.54
N GLY A 322 -0.34 -17.69 8.15
CA GLY A 322 -0.86 -16.53 7.43
C GLY A 322 0.11 -15.95 6.39
N LEU A 323 1.43 -15.99 6.63
CA LEU A 323 2.43 -15.62 5.60
C LEU A 323 2.28 -16.46 4.32
N PHE A 324 2.07 -17.77 4.46
CA PHE A 324 1.91 -18.66 3.31
C PHE A 324 0.52 -18.57 2.69
N ASP A 325 -0.53 -18.37 3.49
CA ASP A 325 -1.88 -18.07 2.97
C ASP A 325 -1.86 -16.82 2.08
N ILE A 326 -1.16 -15.76 2.50
CA ILE A 326 -0.97 -14.54 1.68
C ILE A 326 -0.31 -14.89 0.34
N LEU A 327 0.78 -15.66 0.36
CA LEU A 327 1.55 -16.01 -0.84
C LEU A 327 0.79 -16.92 -1.80
N GLU A 328 -0.09 -17.78 -1.27
CA GLU A 328 -0.95 -18.67 -2.07
C GLU A 328 -2.12 -17.91 -2.69
N ARG A 329 -2.75 -17.01 -1.93
CA ARG A 329 -3.93 -16.25 -2.37
C ARG A 329 -3.59 -15.05 -3.25
N ARG A 330 -2.42 -14.44 -3.04
CA ARG A 330 -1.89 -13.28 -3.80
C ARG A 330 -0.47 -13.59 -4.32
N PRO A 331 -0.32 -14.52 -5.27
CA PRO A 331 0.99 -14.83 -5.82
C PRO A 331 1.54 -13.63 -6.59
N GLY A 332 2.74 -13.19 -6.23
CA GLY A 332 3.38 -12.05 -6.86
C GLY A 332 4.79 -11.81 -6.31
N GLN A 333 5.69 -11.33 -7.16
CA GLN A 333 7.08 -11.10 -6.73
C GLN A 333 7.18 -9.92 -5.76
N GLU A 334 6.29 -8.94 -5.85
CA GLU A 334 6.20 -7.83 -4.90
C GLU A 334 5.90 -8.32 -3.48
N VAL A 335 4.83 -9.10 -3.31
CA VAL A 335 4.45 -9.64 -1.99
C VAL A 335 5.50 -10.63 -1.46
N ALA A 336 6.04 -11.50 -2.31
CA ALA A 336 7.11 -12.42 -1.91
C ALA A 336 8.37 -11.69 -1.43
N ASN A 337 8.80 -10.64 -2.15
CA ASN A 337 9.95 -9.83 -1.74
C ASN A 337 9.67 -9.03 -0.46
N LEU A 338 8.44 -8.52 -0.27
CA LEU A 338 8.05 -7.79 0.93
C LEU A 338 8.12 -8.69 2.17
N LEU A 339 7.50 -9.86 2.11
CA LEU A 339 7.49 -10.82 3.22
C LEU A 339 8.88 -11.43 3.46
N ALA A 340 9.67 -11.67 2.40
CA ALA A 340 11.06 -12.09 2.55
C ALA A 340 11.91 -11.01 3.26
N GLY A 341 11.73 -9.73 2.91
CA GLY A 341 12.38 -8.61 3.59
C GLY A 341 12.00 -8.53 5.07
N PHE A 342 10.72 -8.67 5.39
CA PHE A 342 10.23 -8.73 6.77
C PHE A 342 10.90 -9.87 7.56
N CYS A 343 10.80 -11.11 7.07
CA CYS A 343 11.37 -12.28 7.76
C CYS A 343 12.91 -12.22 7.83
N ALA A 344 13.58 -11.88 6.73
CA ALA A 344 15.04 -11.98 6.65
C ALA A 344 15.77 -10.79 7.29
N LEU A 345 15.16 -9.60 7.29
CA LEU A 345 15.78 -8.38 7.80
C LEU A 345 15.16 -7.92 9.12
N ALA A 346 13.85 -7.63 9.16
CA ALA A 346 13.21 -7.10 10.37
C ALA A 346 13.24 -8.10 11.53
N MET A 347 13.05 -9.39 11.26
CA MET A 347 13.07 -10.45 12.28
C MET A 347 14.48 -11.00 12.58
N ALA A 348 15.53 -10.48 11.92
CA ALA A 348 16.88 -10.99 12.12
C ALA A 348 17.35 -10.86 13.58
N PRO A 349 18.06 -11.86 14.15
CA PRO A 349 18.54 -11.81 15.52
C PRO A 349 19.39 -10.57 15.84
N GLY A 350 20.21 -10.12 14.87
CA GLY A 350 21.05 -8.93 15.01
C GLY A 350 20.33 -7.58 14.92
N ARG A 351 19.02 -7.56 14.66
CA ARG A 351 18.19 -6.34 14.62
C ARG A 351 17.33 -6.16 15.87
N ALA A 352 17.31 -7.15 16.77
CA ALA A 352 16.58 -7.07 18.02
C ALA A 352 17.36 -6.30 19.10
N PRO A 353 16.68 -5.63 20.05
CA PRO A 353 17.29 -5.14 21.28
C PRO A 353 18.00 -6.27 22.05
N ALA A 354 19.07 -5.94 22.78
CA ALA A 354 19.85 -6.94 23.52
C ALA A 354 19.02 -7.67 24.58
N ARG A 355 18.05 -6.98 25.19
CA ARG A 355 17.13 -7.53 26.18
C ARG A 355 15.75 -7.70 25.55
N LEU A 356 15.45 -8.94 25.16
CA LEU A 356 14.10 -9.41 24.83
C LEU A 356 13.76 -10.55 25.78
N THR A 357 12.48 -10.72 26.08
CA THR A 357 11.99 -11.94 26.73
C THR A 357 12.29 -13.18 25.88
N PRO A 358 12.44 -14.37 26.52
CA PRO A 358 12.59 -15.63 25.79
C PRO A 358 11.48 -15.88 24.76
N GLU A 359 10.25 -15.51 25.11
CA GLU A 359 9.07 -15.67 24.26
C GLU A 359 9.16 -14.81 23.00
N ALA A 360 9.45 -13.50 23.16
CA ALA A 360 9.65 -12.60 22.03
C ALA A 360 10.80 -13.06 21.12
N ARG A 361 11.89 -13.57 21.71
CA ARG A 361 13.03 -14.10 20.95
C ARG A 361 12.64 -15.33 20.14
N ALA A 362 11.95 -16.29 20.75
CA ALA A 362 11.52 -17.52 20.09
C ALA A 362 10.55 -17.23 18.92
N THR A 363 9.60 -16.33 19.11
CA THR A 363 8.70 -15.88 18.03
C THR A 363 9.50 -15.29 16.87
N ARG A 364 10.41 -14.35 17.15
CA ARG A 364 11.22 -13.70 16.10
C ARG A 364 12.12 -14.69 15.37
N GLU A 365 12.72 -15.65 16.06
CA GLU A 365 13.52 -16.72 15.45
C GLU A 365 12.69 -17.57 14.49
N LEU A 366 11.47 -17.96 14.90
CA LEU A 366 10.55 -18.72 14.04
C LEU A 366 10.16 -17.93 12.78
N LEU A 367 9.85 -16.64 12.94
CA LEU A 367 9.51 -15.77 11.81
C LEU A 367 10.72 -15.50 10.91
N HIS A 368 11.92 -15.42 11.47
CA HIS A 368 13.15 -15.30 10.70
C HIS A 368 13.45 -16.55 9.86
N ALA A 369 13.18 -17.74 10.41
CA ALA A 369 13.32 -18.99 9.70
C ALA A 369 12.37 -19.11 8.49
N ALA A 370 11.19 -18.48 8.55
CA ALA A 370 10.22 -18.46 7.45
C ALA A 370 10.75 -17.82 6.16
N ALA A 371 11.81 -16.99 6.24
CA ALA A 371 12.46 -16.44 5.05
C ALA A 371 12.98 -17.53 4.09
N GLY A 372 13.45 -18.66 4.61
CA GLY A 372 13.98 -19.77 3.79
C GLY A 372 12.97 -20.29 2.77
N PRO A 373 11.84 -20.87 3.22
CA PRO A 373 10.80 -21.36 2.33
C PRO A 373 10.22 -20.29 1.38
N ILE A 374 10.08 -19.03 1.84
CA ILE A 374 9.61 -17.93 0.99
C ILE A 374 10.59 -17.69 -0.18
N ILE A 375 11.88 -17.56 0.13
CA ILE A 375 12.95 -17.36 -0.87
C ILE A 375 13.06 -18.56 -1.82
N GLU A 376 12.92 -19.78 -1.30
CA GLU A 376 13.09 -20.99 -2.09
C GLU A 376 11.92 -21.26 -3.04
N HIS A 377 10.69 -21.04 -2.58
CA HIS A 377 9.49 -21.49 -3.30
C HIS A 377 8.68 -20.37 -3.95
N HIS A 378 8.82 -19.12 -3.49
CA HIS A 378 7.98 -18.00 -3.95
C HIS A 378 8.77 -16.88 -4.65
N MET A 379 10.09 -16.83 -4.50
CA MET A 379 10.92 -15.81 -5.15
C MET A 379 11.57 -16.30 -6.45
N THR A 380 11.39 -15.52 -7.51
CA THR A 380 12.05 -15.69 -8.82
C THR A 380 12.95 -14.52 -9.18
N GLU A 381 12.90 -13.43 -8.41
CA GLU A 381 13.74 -12.25 -8.56
C GLU A 381 13.89 -11.51 -7.22
N ILE A 382 14.97 -10.73 -7.09
CA ILE A 382 15.23 -9.87 -5.94
C ILE A 382 14.85 -8.43 -6.28
N ARG A 383 14.07 -7.80 -5.41
CA ARG A 383 13.68 -6.39 -5.49
C ARG A 383 14.12 -5.67 -4.22
N PRO A 384 15.34 -5.11 -4.19
CA PRO A 384 15.96 -4.60 -2.97
C PRO A 384 15.11 -3.55 -2.23
N GLU A 385 14.51 -2.62 -2.96
CA GLU A 385 13.65 -1.60 -2.35
C GLU A 385 12.42 -2.18 -1.64
N ILE A 386 11.84 -3.25 -2.19
CA ILE A 386 10.68 -3.91 -1.57
C ILE A 386 11.11 -4.69 -0.33
N TRP A 387 12.30 -5.30 -0.33
CA TRP A 387 12.85 -5.93 0.87
C TRP A 387 13.06 -4.92 2.01
N LEU A 388 13.65 -3.77 1.69
CA LEU A 388 13.87 -2.69 2.65
C LEU A 388 12.54 -2.15 3.18
N ARG A 389 11.52 -2.03 2.32
CA ARG A 389 10.16 -1.66 2.74
C ARG A 389 9.53 -2.69 3.66
N GLY A 390 9.70 -3.98 3.38
CA GLY A 390 9.19 -5.06 4.25
C GLY A 390 9.87 -5.08 5.61
N ALA A 391 11.07 -4.52 5.71
CA ALA A 391 11.80 -4.39 6.96
C ALA A 391 11.41 -3.15 7.80
N ARG A 392 10.43 -2.35 7.35
CA ARG A 392 10.00 -1.10 7.98
C ARG A 392 8.46 -1.02 8.04
N PRO A 393 7.89 -0.21 8.94
CA PRO A 393 6.43 0.00 8.99
C PRO A 393 5.91 0.72 7.72
N ALA A 394 4.65 0.48 7.35
CA ALA A 394 4.03 1.05 6.15
C ALA A 394 3.92 2.58 6.17
N LEU A 395 3.81 3.20 7.35
CA LEU A 395 3.79 4.66 7.52
C LEU A 395 5.11 5.35 7.18
N ALA A 396 6.21 4.62 7.02
CA ALA A 396 7.45 5.23 6.56
C ALA A 396 7.28 5.64 5.09
N LEU A 397 6.86 6.89 4.87
CA LEU A 397 6.76 7.45 3.53
C LEU A 397 8.09 7.27 2.79
N PRO A 398 8.07 6.96 1.48
CA PRO A 398 9.27 6.77 0.68
C PRO A 398 10.01 8.09 0.36
N GLU A 399 10.03 9.05 1.29
CA GLU A 399 10.65 10.36 1.07
C GLU A 399 12.18 10.34 1.17
N GLU A 400 12.78 9.37 1.86
CA GLU A 400 14.22 9.14 1.74
C GLU A 400 14.49 8.42 0.41
N GLN A 401 14.83 9.21 -0.61
CA GLN A 401 15.52 8.70 -1.78
C GLN A 401 16.82 8.05 -1.30
N VAL A 402 16.78 6.74 -1.08
CA VAL A 402 17.97 5.95 -0.79
C VAL A 402 18.96 6.22 -1.93
N SER A 403 20.16 6.69 -1.57
CA SER A 403 21.22 6.95 -2.54
C SER A 403 21.41 5.72 -3.43
N PRO A 404 21.65 5.88 -4.75
CA PRO A 404 21.94 4.74 -5.62
C PRO A 404 23.08 3.85 -5.09
N ALA A 405 24.04 4.43 -4.36
CA ALA A 405 25.14 3.70 -3.74
C ALA A 405 24.67 2.84 -2.56
N ASP A 406 23.83 3.39 -1.68
CA ASP A 406 23.27 2.66 -0.52
C ASP A 406 22.36 1.54 -1.00
N LEU A 407 21.52 1.81 -2.01
CA LEU A 407 20.65 0.79 -2.61
C LEU A 407 21.45 -0.34 -3.27
N ALA A 408 22.61 -0.04 -3.88
CA ALA A 408 23.50 -1.06 -4.43
C ALA A 408 24.14 -1.91 -3.34
N ALA A 409 24.55 -1.30 -2.23
CA ALA A 409 25.09 -2.02 -1.06
C ALA A 409 24.04 -2.94 -0.43
N ASP A 410 22.83 -2.43 -0.21
CA ASP A 410 21.69 -3.21 0.29
C ASP A 410 21.34 -4.36 -0.66
N ALA A 411 21.33 -4.10 -1.97
CA ALA A 411 21.10 -5.14 -2.99
C ALA A 411 22.14 -6.27 -2.92
N ALA A 412 23.42 -5.94 -2.72
CA ALA A 412 24.48 -6.93 -2.57
C ALA A 412 24.30 -7.76 -1.29
N GLN A 413 23.95 -7.11 -0.17
CA GLN A 413 23.65 -7.81 1.09
C GLN A 413 22.45 -8.76 0.95
N ILE A 414 21.36 -8.30 0.34
CA ILE A 414 20.15 -9.11 0.11
C ILE A 414 20.47 -10.30 -0.81
N ALA A 415 21.24 -10.07 -1.88
CA ALA A 415 21.68 -11.14 -2.77
C ALA A 415 22.54 -12.19 -2.03
N ALA A 416 23.39 -11.77 -1.10
CA ALA A 416 24.16 -12.69 -0.25
C ALA A 416 23.25 -13.52 0.66
N ILE A 417 22.24 -12.91 1.29
CA ILE A 417 21.24 -13.61 2.12
C ILE A 417 20.50 -14.67 1.29
N VAL A 418 19.99 -14.28 0.12
CA VAL A 418 19.27 -15.18 -0.80
C VAL A 418 20.17 -16.33 -1.24
N LYS A 419 21.41 -16.03 -1.66
CA LYS A 419 22.39 -17.04 -2.08
C LYS A 419 22.65 -18.04 -0.96
N ALA A 420 22.93 -17.56 0.25
CA ALA A 420 23.25 -18.40 1.39
C ALA A 420 22.08 -19.30 1.84
N ARG A 421 20.83 -18.81 1.76
CA ARG A 421 19.64 -19.61 2.05
C ARG A 421 19.37 -20.67 0.98
N ARG A 422 19.47 -20.31 -0.30
CA ARG A 422 19.26 -21.27 -1.42
C ARG A 422 20.39 -22.27 -1.58
N SER A 423 21.60 -21.98 -1.08
CA SER A 423 22.70 -22.94 -1.03
C SER A 423 22.68 -23.83 0.21
N GLY A 424 21.74 -23.62 1.15
CA GLY A 424 21.67 -24.36 2.41
C GLY A 424 22.76 -23.99 3.43
N ALA A 425 23.47 -22.88 3.23
CA ALA A 425 24.58 -22.44 4.09
C ALA A 425 24.13 -21.74 5.39
N LEU A 426 22.84 -21.38 5.50
CA LEU A 426 22.24 -20.70 6.67
C LEU A 426 21.32 -21.61 7.50
N ARG A 427 21.55 -22.94 7.52
CA ARG A 427 20.81 -23.85 8.41
C ARG A 427 21.39 -23.82 9.82
N HIS A 428 21.12 -22.78 10.60
CA HIS A 428 21.31 -22.79 12.05
C HIS A 428 20.23 -21.97 12.73
#